data_AF-A0A257Y0N8-F1
#
_entry.id   AF-A0A257Y0N8-F1
#
_cell.length_a   1.000
_cell.length_b   1.000
_cell.length_c   1.000
_cell.angle_alpha   90.00
_cell.angle_beta   90.00
_cell.angle_gamma   90.00
#
_symmetry.space_group_name_H-M   'P 1'
#
loop_
_entity.id
_entity.type
_entity.pdbx_description
1 polymer ?
#
loop_
_entity_poly.entity_id
_entity_poly.type
_entity_poly.pdbx_seq_one_letter_code
_entity_poly.pdbx_strand_id
1 'polypeptide(L)' 'MAMSGITPYRTLHEIARAMPGLVRRAEIEAALDEVEYLFEVMPPEMQEYAEPVIASLRAKLAAATE' A
#
# COMPACT_ATOMS: atom_id res chain seq x y z
N MET A 1 -4.72 -23.15 11.89
CA MET A 1 -3.25 -23.04 11.71
C MET A 1 -2.99 -22.40 10.35
N ALA A 2 -1.93 -21.58 10.29
CA ALA A 2 -1.40 -20.81 9.15
C ALA A 2 -2.04 -19.43 8.93
N MET A 3 -1.32 -18.29 8.88
CA MET A 3 0.12 -17.98 8.99
C MET A 3 0.26 -16.51 9.46
N SER A 4 1.31 -16.22 10.23
CA SER A 4 1.83 -14.91 10.68
C SER A 4 0.83 -13.75 10.87
N GLY A 5 0.73 -13.26 12.11
CA GLY A 5 0.04 -12.01 12.48
C GLY A 5 0.66 -10.75 11.87
N ILE A 6 0.63 -10.66 10.55
CA ILE A 6 0.74 -9.42 9.80
C ILE A 6 -0.67 -8.84 9.83
N THR A 7 -0.96 -8.04 10.85
CA THR A 7 -2.21 -7.30 10.91
C THR A 7 -2.25 -6.37 9.69
N PRO A 8 -3.30 -6.35 8.86
CA PRO A 8 -3.40 -5.48 7.68
C PRO A 8 -3.06 -4.01 8.00
N TYR A 9 -3.44 -3.57 9.20
CA TYR A 9 -3.08 -2.26 9.76
C TYR A 9 -1.57 -2.01 9.85
N ARG A 10 -0.80 -3.02 10.29
CA ARG A 10 0.64 -2.90 10.44
C ARG A 10 1.30 -2.72 9.07
N THR A 11 0.93 -3.54 8.09
CA THR A 11 1.50 -3.47 6.74
C THR A 11 1.12 -2.16 6.06
N LEU A 12 -0.15 -1.76 6.14
CA LEU A 12 -0.60 -0.48 5.60
C LEU A 12 0.17 0.69 6.21
N HIS A 13 0.42 0.65 7.52
CA HIS A 13 1.19 1.69 8.22
C HIS A 13 2.68 1.67 7.87
N GLU A 14 3.27 0.49 7.65
CA GLU A 14 4.64 0.35 7.18
C GLU A 14 4.80 0.91 5.76
N ILE A 15 3.86 0.61 4.86
CA ILE A 15 3.84 1.14 3.49
C ILE A 15 3.64 2.66 3.51
N ALA A 16 2.68 3.16 4.29
CA ALA A 16 2.44 4.59 4.42
C ALA A 16 3.68 5.35 4.94
N ARG A 17 4.46 4.74 5.83
CA ARG A 17 5.74 5.30 6.30
C ARG A 17 6.85 5.25 5.27
N ALA A 18 6.92 4.19 4.46
CA ALA A 18 7.92 4.06 3.41
C ALA A 18 7.62 4.96 2.20
N MET A 19 6.33 5.24 1.95
CA MET A 19 5.82 5.95 0.77
C MET A 19 6.54 7.27 0.42
N PRO A 20 6.89 8.17 1.35
CA PRO A 20 7.64 9.39 1.03
C PRO A 20 9.00 9.11 0.37
N GLY A 21 9.65 8.00 0.74
CA GLY A 21 10.96 7.60 0.24
C GLY A 21 10.95 6.80 -1.07
N LEU A 22 9.78 6.38 -1.56
CA LEU A 22 9.66 5.63 -2.82
C LEU A 22 9.88 6.57 -4.01
N VAL A 23 11.06 6.54 -4.64
CA VAL A 23 11.38 7.44 -5.76
C VAL A 23 11.29 6.71 -7.09
N ARG A 24 11.67 5.43 -7.13
CA ARG A 24 11.66 4.67 -8.38
C ARG A 24 10.27 4.17 -8.71
N ARG A 25 9.92 4.22 -9.99
CA ARG A 25 8.66 3.70 -10.51
C ARG A 25 8.36 2.27 -10.03
N ALA A 26 9.33 1.36 -10.19
CA ALA A 26 9.18 -0.05 -9.80
C ALA A 26 8.95 -0.23 -8.28
N GLU A 27 9.52 0.63 -7.45
CA GLU A 27 9.30 0.59 -5.99
C GLU A 27 7.88 1.06 -5.63
N ILE A 28 7.36 2.06 -6.36
CA ILE A 28 6.00 2.57 -6.20
C ILE A 28 4.98 1.54 -6.70
N GLU A 29 5.23 0.89 -7.84
CA GLU A 29 4.38 -0.18 -8.38
C GLU A 29 4.31 -1.37 -7.42
N ALA A 30 5.45 -1.85 -6.91
CA ALA A 30 5.48 -2.95 -5.94
C ALA A 30 4.70 -2.62 -4.65
N ALA A 31 4.85 -1.38 -4.13
CA ALA A 31 4.10 -0.94 -2.96
C ALA A 31 2.59 -0.82 -3.25
N LEU A 32 2.22 -0.38 -4.46
CA LEU A 32 0.82 -0.29 -4.87
C LEU A 32 0.18 -1.68 -4.95
N ASP A 33 0.85 -2.64 -5.58
CA ASP A 33 0.38 -4.03 -5.68
C ASP A 33 0.18 -4.66 -4.29
N GLU A 34 1.09 -4.38 -3.35
CA GLU A 34 0.98 -4.89 -1.98
C GLU A 34 -0.22 -4.30 -1.23
N VAL A 35 -0.47 -3.00 -1.37
CA VAL A 35 -1.67 -2.36 -0.76
C VAL A 35 -2.95 -2.85 -1.42
N GLU A 36 -2.96 -3.07 -2.74
CA GLU A 36 -4.13 -3.59 -3.45
C GLU A 36 -4.44 -5.03 -3.01
N TYR A 37 -3.41 -5.89 -2.84
CA TYR A 37 -3.59 -7.21 -2.26
C TYR A 37 -4.14 -7.15 -0.82
N LEU A 38 -3.61 -6.23 0.00
CA LEU A 38 -4.12 -6.01 1.36
C LEU A 38 -5.57 -5.55 1.36
N PHE A 39 -5.96 -4.69 0.41
CA PHE A 39 -7.32 -4.17 0.29
C PHE A 39 -8.32 -5.29 0.01
N GLU A 40 -7.96 -6.24 -0.87
CA GLU A 40 -8.81 -7.40 -1.20
C GLU A 40 -9.06 -8.32 0.00
N VAL A 41 -8.08 -8.46 0.90
CA VAL A 41 -8.16 -9.37 2.05
C VAL A 41 -8.57 -8.70 3.35
N MET A 42 -8.57 -7.36 3.43
CA MET A 42 -8.92 -6.66 4.66
C MET A 42 -10.45 -6.55 4.86
N PRO A 43 -10.91 -6.48 6.13
CA PRO A 43 -12.33 -6.27 6.42
C PRO A 43 -12.86 -4.97 5.79
N PRO A 44 -14.12 -4.91 5.31
CA PRO A 44 -14.69 -3.73 4.66
C PRO A 44 -14.58 -2.44 5.48
N GLU A 45 -14.76 -2.53 6.81
CA GLU A 45 -14.61 -1.41 7.73
C GLU A 45 -13.19 -0.84 7.79
N MET A 46 -12.18 -1.59 7.30
CA MET A 46 -10.79 -1.15 7.26
C MET A 46 -10.35 -0.66 5.88
N GLN A 47 -11.12 -0.95 4.83
CA GLN A 47 -10.82 -0.54 3.45
C GLN A 47 -10.73 0.98 3.31
N GLU A 48 -11.52 1.72 4.10
CA GLU A 48 -11.48 3.20 4.15
C GLU A 48 -10.08 3.76 4.46
N TYR A 49 -9.25 3.03 5.21
CA TYR A 49 -7.89 3.49 5.56
C TYR A 49 -6.89 3.22 4.44
N ALA A 50 -7.14 2.22 3.60
CA ALA A 50 -6.27 1.85 2.50
C ALA A 50 -6.49 2.71 1.25
N GLU A 51 -7.72 3.15 1.00
CA GLU A 51 -8.06 4.06 -0.10
C GLU A 51 -7.13 5.28 -0.24
N PRO A 52 -6.86 6.09 0.81
CA PRO A 52 -5.97 7.25 0.69
C PRO A 52 -4.52 6.86 0.38
N VAL A 53 -4.07 5.70 0.84
CA VAL A 53 -2.71 5.20 0.57
C VAL A 53 -2.59 4.77 -0.91
N ILE A 54 -3.57 4.03 -1.42
CA ILE A 54 -3.67 3.64 -2.84
C ILE A 54 -3.69 4.89 -3.73
N ALA A 55 -4.54 5.86 -3.41
CA ALA A 55 -4.63 7.11 -4.17
C ALA A 55 -3.30 7.87 -4.19
N SER A 56 -2.61 7.94 -3.05
CA SER A 56 -1.30 8.60 -2.93
C SER A 56 -0.22 7.89 -3.75
N LEU A 57 -0.16 6.55 -3.69
CA LEU A 57 0.78 5.74 -4.48
C LEU A 57 0.53 5.90 -5.98
N ARG A 58 -0.73 5.88 -6.43
CA ARG A 58 -1.10 6.12 -7.84
C ARG A 58 -0.70 7.52 -8.31
N ALA A 59 -0.93 8.55 -7.49
CA ALA A 59 -0.50 9.91 -7.81
C ALA A 59 1.04 10.00 -7.92
N LYS A 60 1.76 9.32 -7.01
CA LYS A 60 3.22 9.26 -7.03
C LYS A 60 3.74 8.51 -8.26
N LEU A 61 3.09 7.41 -8.64
CA LEU A 61 3.41 6.64 -9.83
C LEU A 61 3.21 7.46 -11.11
N ALA A 62 2.15 8.26 -11.17
CA ALA A 62 1.90 9.16 -12.29
C ALA A 62 2.94 10.28 -12.38
N ALA A 63 3.48 10.75 -11.24
CA ALA A 63 4.54 11.75 -11.19
C ALA A 63 5.95 11.17 -11.44
N ALA A 64 6.14 9.86 -11.22
CA ALA A 64 7.37 9.15 -11.53
C ALA A 64 7.45 8.88 -13.05
N THR A 65 7.94 9.86 -13.79
CA THR A 65 8.41 9.68 -15.17
C THR A 65 9.70 8.86 -15.17
N GLU A 66 9.76 7.84 -16.03
CA GLU A 66 10.81 6.80 -16.21
C GLU A 66 12.19 7.04 -15.56
#